data_AF-A0A4Q9GYK5-F1
#
_entry.id   AF-A0A4Q9GYK5-F1
#
_cell.length_a   1.000
_cell.length_b   1.000
_cell.length_c   1.000
_cell.angle_alpha   90.00
_cell.angle_beta   90.00
_cell.angle_gamma   90.00
#
_symmetry.space_group_name_H-M   'P 1'
#
loop_
_entity.id
_entity.type
_entity.pdbx_description
1 polymer ?
#
loop_
_entity_poly.entity_id
_entity_poly.type
_entity_poly.pdbx_seq_one_letter_code
_entity_poly.pdbx_strand_id
1 'polypeptide(L)'
;MATEALIKQFRDLIGDCTQSPVDELLINPDWGKITFEGCRPELERTYSMLNQFKLLSLDLLPDGPTQQIVNTLPSIKQTIDQIRSFSIESGNPTGTRDQLVNQIKSQADQFFTAAHLYIPYLAYQKGDVQRNINELTRSVEEAGQLVDGTKKDIEQRRGEIGDIIVAAREAAASVGVAHFTADFNAEAEAQDLSAEKWLKTTAGLAAATILAALLMVFVPVKPDATTPQVIQLFTSKVVILGLLFTATIWCGRLYKAARHQSAINKHRANALRTFQAFTKAASDDAARNAVLMETTKSIFAITPSGYLENESAPDGGLKIVEVVKHATQAVASVK
;
A
#
# COMPACT_ATOMS: atom_id res chain seq x y z
N MET A 1 28.89 3.72 -40.89
CA MET A 1 27.59 4.33 -41.16
C MET A 1 27.84 5.58 -41.97
N ALA A 2 27.07 5.81 -43.01
CA ALA A 2 27.30 6.92 -43.94
C ALA A 2 27.02 8.24 -43.23
N THR A 3 27.83 9.26 -43.51
CA THR A 3 27.61 10.60 -42.96
C THR A 3 26.28 11.19 -43.46
N GLU A 4 25.59 11.98 -42.64
CA GLU A 4 24.33 12.63 -43.02
C GLU A 4 24.47 13.48 -44.30
N ALA A 5 25.61 14.13 -44.47
CA ALA A 5 25.94 14.90 -45.66
C ALA A 5 25.96 14.02 -46.93
N LEU A 6 26.59 12.84 -46.84
CA LEU A 6 26.69 11.90 -47.96
C LEU A 6 25.34 11.25 -48.28
N ILE A 7 24.53 10.93 -47.25
CA ILE A 7 23.17 10.41 -47.43
C ILE A 7 22.28 11.44 -48.11
N LYS A 8 22.37 12.71 -47.69
CA LYS A 8 21.63 13.81 -48.32
C LYS A 8 22.02 13.96 -49.78
N GLN A 9 23.32 13.99 -50.08
CA GLN A 9 23.83 14.04 -51.44
C GLN A 9 23.31 12.87 -52.29
N PHE A 10 23.29 11.65 -51.74
CA PHE A 10 22.76 10.49 -52.44
C PHE A 10 21.27 10.64 -52.75
N ARG A 11 20.45 11.07 -51.77
CA ARG A 11 19.01 11.30 -51.98
C ARG A 11 18.74 12.38 -53.02
N ASP A 12 19.48 13.48 -52.98
CA ASP A 12 19.34 14.58 -53.93
C ASP A 12 19.66 14.11 -55.36
N LEU A 13 20.76 13.37 -55.54
CA LEU A 13 21.14 12.78 -56.84
C LEU A 13 20.14 11.73 -57.34
N ILE A 14 19.60 10.89 -56.45
CA ILE A 14 18.51 9.96 -56.80
C ILE A 14 17.31 10.75 -57.31
N GLY A 15 16.89 11.79 -56.59
CA GLY A 15 15.79 12.67 -56.96
C GLY A 15 16.00 13.25 -58.35
N ASP A 16 17.16 13.87 -58.56
CA ASP A 16 17.56 14.50 -59.82
C ASP A 16 17.57 13.56 -61.02
N CYS A 17 18.12 12.34 -60.86
CA CYS A 17 18.14 11.36 -61.93
C CYS A 17 16.72 10.90 -62.29
N THR A 18 15.82 10.80 -61.32
CA THR A 18 14.48 10.20 -61.46
C THR A 18 13.34 11.22 -61.60
N GLN A 19 13.65 12.49 -61.89
CA GLN A 19 12.62 13.56 -61.99
C GLN A 19 11.63 13.36 -63.15
N SER A 20 12.09 12.78 -64.26
CA SER A 20 11.27 12.51 -65.45
C SER A 20 10.95 11.02 -65.54
N PRO A 21 9.75 10.61 -65.96
CA PRO A 21 9.48 9.23 -66.32
C PRO A 21 10.35 8.82 -67.51
N VAL A 22 10.72 7.53 -67.58
CA VAL A 22 11.58 7.00 -68.65
C VAL A 22 11.02 7.32 -70.04
N ASP A 23 9.70 7.21 -70.21
CA ASP A 23 9.05 7.37 -71.50
C ASP A 23 9.25 8.77 -72.10
N GLU A 24 9.28 9.82 -71.27
CA GLU A 24 9.55 11.19 -71.71
C GLU A 24 11.00 11.39 -72.20
N LEU A 25 11.93 10.54 -71.77
CA LEU A 25 13.33 10.58 -72.22
C LEU A 25 13.54 9.79 -73.51
N LEU A 26 12.65 8.85 -73.84
CA LEU A 26 12.84 7.92 -74.94
C LEU A 26 12.24 8.42 -76.25
N ILE A 27 11.11 9.11 -76.18
CA ILE A 27 10.33 9.55 -77.35
C ILE A 27 9.88 10.99 -77.14
N ASN A 28 10.22 11.87 -78.08
CA ASN A 28 9.73 13.23 -78.14
C ASN A 28 9.21 13.51 -79.57
N PRO A 29 7.99 14.07 -79.72
CA PRO A 29 7.44 14.46 -81.02
C PRO A 29 8.38 15.35 -81.86
N ASP A 30 9.21 16.19 -81.21
CA ASP A 30 10.11 17.14 -81.86
C ASP A 30 11.37 16.49 -82.45
N TRP A 31 11.63 15.19 -82.17
CA TRP A 31 12.81 14.47 -82.66
C TRP A 31 12.58 13.69 -83.98
N GLY A 32 11.35 13.72 -84.52
CA GLY A 32 11.00 13.02 -85.74
C GLY A 32 11.16 11.49 -85.62
N LYS A 33 12.02 10.88 -86.44
CA LYS A 33 12.29 9.42 -86.41
C LYS A 33 13.38 9.00 -85.42
N ILE A 34 14.04 9.95 -84.74
CA ILE A 34 15.14 9.66 -83.83
C ILE A 34 14.57 9.38 -82.43
N THR A 35 14.92 8.22 -81.88
CA THR A 35 14.47 7.78 -80.55
C THR A 35 15.64 7.25 -79.72
N PHE A 36 15.53 7.37 -78.39
CA PHE A 36 16.48 6.79 -77.44
C PHE A 36 16.10 5.38 -76.97
N GLU A 37 15.07 4.78 -77.56
CA GLU A 37 14.54 3.44 -77.26
C GLU A 37 15.62 2.34 -77.07
N GLY A 38 16.77 2.47 -77.74
CA GLY A 38 17.90 1.55 -77.62
C GLY A 38 18.57 1.48 -76.23
N CYS A 39 18.28 2.39 -75.30
CA CYS A 39 18.73 2.32 -73.89
C CYS A 39 17.58 2.16 -72.86
N ARG A 40 16.36 1.82 -73.31
CA ARG A 40 15.20 1.62 -72.42
C ARG A 40 15.49 0.63 -71.27
N PRO A 41 15.99 -0.59 -71.53
CA PRO A 41 16.19 -1.57 -70.46
C PRO A 41 17.14 -1.08 -69.36
N GLU A 42 18.19 -0.36 -69.76
CA GLU A 42 19.20 0.17 -68.85
C GLU A 42 18.66 1.32 -68.00
N LEU A 43 17.85 2.22 -68.58
CA LEU A 43 17.17 3.29 -67.85
C LEU A 43 16.13 2.74 -66.86
N GLU A 44 15.28 1.81 -67.29
CA GLU A 44 14.26 1.19 -66.44
C GLU A 44 14.90 0.47 -65.24
N ARG A 45 15.97 -0.30 -65.47
CA ARG A 45 16.73 -0.97 -64.41
C ARG A 45 17.32 0.04 -63.43
N THR A 46 17.95 1.09 -63.95
CA THR A 46 18.59 2.13 -63.13
C THR A 46 17.56 2.86 -62.26
N TYR A 47 16.43 3.27 -62.84
CA TYR A 47 15.35 3.90 -62.09
C TYR A 47 14.69 2.98 -61.07
N SER A 48 14.50 1.70 -61.40
CA SER A 48 13.98 0.72 -60.45
C SER A 48 14.87 0.64 -59.20
N MET A 49 16.18 0.51 -59.39
CA MET A 49 17.14 0.46 -58.28
C MET A 49 17.21 1.78 -57.50
N LEU A 50 17.24 2.93 -58.19
CA LEU A 50 17.22 4.25 -57.53
C LEU A 50 15.94 4.44 -56.69
N ASN A 51 14.80 4.00 -57.21
CA ASN A 51 13.52 4.05 -56.48
C ASN A 51 13.51 3.09 -55.29
N GLN A 52 14.16 1.93 -55.37
CA GLN A 52 14.33 1.04 -54.22
C GLN A 52 15.15 1.72 -53.12
N PHE A 53 16.24 2.43 -53.47
CA PHE A 53 17.03 3.19 -52.49
C PHE A 53 16.25 4.32 -51.79
N LYS A 54 15.24 4.92 -52.44
CA LYS A 54 14.37 5.92 -51.78
C LYS A 54 13.64 5.36 -50.56
N LEU A 55 13.29 4.07 -50.60
CA LEU A 55 12.49 3.38 -49.59
C LEU A 55 13.32 2.72 -48.48
N LEU A 56 14.64 2.68 -48.64
CA LEU A 56 15.57 1.99 -47.77
C LEU A 56 16.30 2.98 -46.85
N SER A 57 16.73 2.47 -45.69
CA SER A 57 17.47 3.22 -44.68
C SER A 57 18.94 3.35 -45.07
N LEU A 58 19.27 4.36 -45.87
CA LEU A 58 20.63 4.61 -46.39
C LEU A 58 21.68 4.85 -45.30
N ASP A 59 21.25 5.22 -44.09
CA ASP A 59 22.08 5.39 -42.90
C ASP A 59 22.89 4.14 -42.53
N LEU A 60 22.33 2.97 -42.81
CA LEU A 60 22.94 1.67 -42.54
C LEU A 60 24.12 1.33 -43.46
N LEU A 61 24.34 2.09 -44.54
CA LEU A 61 25.47 1.86 -45.44
C LEU A 61 26.79 2.37 -44.84
N PRO A 62 27.94 1.75 -45.13
CA PRO A 62 29.24 2.35 -44.81
C PRO A 62 29.57 3.50 -45.78
N ASP A 63 30.38 4.48 -45.33
CA ASP A 63 30.74 5.66 -46.14
C ASP A 63 31.41 5.27 -47.47
N GLY A 64 32.36 4.34 -47.45
CA GLY A 64 33.11 3.93 -48.64
C GLY A 64 32.21 3.46 -49.80
N PRO A 65 31.37 2.43 -49.61
CA PRO A 65 30.40 2.00 -50.60
C PRO A 65 29.37 3.05 -50.99
N THR A 66 28.89 3.84 -50.02
CA THR A 66 27.94 4.93 -50.30
C THR A 66 28.56 5.94 -51.25
N GLN A 67 29.81 6.33 -50.99
CA GLN A 67 30.57 7.24 -51.85
C GLN A 67 30.78 6.64 -53.24
N GLN A 68 31.10 5.35 -53.34
CA GLN A 68 31.24 4.66 -54.62
C GLN A 68 29.96 4.72 -55.45
N ILE A 69 28.80 4.45 -54.85
CA ILE A 69 27.50 4.54 -55.52
C ILE A 69 27.21 6.00 -55.92
N VAL A 70 27.36 6.93 -54.99
CA VAL A 70 27.15 8.38 -55.23
C VAL A 70 27.99 8.89 -56.40
N ASN A 71 29.25 8.46 -56.51
CA ASN A 71 30.14 8.89 -57.58
C ASN A 71 29.71 8.42 -58.99
N THR A 72 28.84 7.41 -59.10
CA THR A 72 28.32 6.94 -60.40
C THR A 72 27.13 7.76 -60.92
N LEU A 73 26.43 8.50 -60.05
CA LEU A 73 25.20 9.21 -60.42
C LEU A 73 25.40 10.52 -61.20
N PRO A 74 26.45 11.34 -60.95
CA PRO A 74 26.63 12.60 -61.68
C PRO A 74 26.74 12.42 -63.21
N SER A 75 27.41 11.36 -63.68
CA SER A 75 27.54 11.08 -65.11
C SER A 75 26.21 10.63 -65.73
N ILE A 76 25.44 9.81 -65.00
CA ILE A 76 24.08 9.41 -65.39
C ILE A 76 23.18 10.64 -65.49
N LYS A 77 23.17 11.49 -64.46
CA LYS A 77 22.42 12.75 -64.44
C LYS A 77 22.79 13.63 -65.64
N GLN A 78 24.08 13.85 -65.87
CA GLN A 78 24.55 14.67 -66.99
C GLN A 78 24.06 14.13 -68.34
N THR A 79 24.11 12.82 -68.53
CA THR A 79 23.66 12.18 -69.78
C THR A 79 22.14 12.30 -69.93
N ILE A 80 21.36 12.14 -68.86
CA ILE A 80 19.91 12.38 -68.85
C ILE A 80 19.59 13.85 -69.21
N ASP A 81 20.33 14.80 -68.64
CA ASP A 81 20.13 16.23 -68.94
C ASP A 81 20.49 16.56 -70.41
N GLN A 82 21.50 15.90 -70.98
CA GLN A 82 21.83 16.01 -72.41
C GLN A 82 20.75 15.42 -73.32
N ILE A 83 20.14 14.30 -72.92
CA ILE A 83 18.98 13.71 -73.61
C ILE A 83 17.80 14.68 -73.58
N ARG A 84 17.53 15.32 -72.43
CA ARG A 84 16.46 16.34 -72.30
C ARG A 84 16.68 17.54 -73.21
N SER A 85 17.93 18.01 -73.36
CA SER A 85 18.27 19.14 -74.23
C SER A 85 18.56 18.75 -75.69
N PHE A 86 18.29 17.51 -76.08
CA PHE A 86 18.63 17.02 -77.42
C PHE A 86 17.80 17.74 -78.50
N SER A 87 18.47 18.19 -79.56
CA SER A 87 17.85 18.88 -80.71
C SER A 87 18.35 18.32 -82.04
N ILE A 88 17.42 18.21 -82.99
CA ILE A 88 17.66 17.75 -84.37
C ILE A 88 18.30 18.82 -85.27
N GLU A 89 18.42 20.06 -84.80
CA GLU A 89 19.04 21.18 -85.53
C GLU A 89 20.58 21.14 -85.52
N SER A 90 21.18 20.15 -84.85
CA SER A 90 22.62 19.94 -84.76
C SER A 90 23.20 19.32 -86.05
N GLY A 91 24.50 19.51 -86.30
CA GLY A 91 25.15 19.02 -87.54
C GLY A 91 25.22 17.50 -87.69
N ASN A 92 24.99 16.71 -86.64
CA ASN A 92 24.98 15.23 -86.67
C ASN A 92 24.11 14.61 -85.54
N PRO A 93 22.77 14.71 -85.63
CA PRO A 93 21.88 14.32 -84.54
C PRO A 93 21.87 12.79 -84.29
N THR A 94 22.00 11.96 -85.33
CA THR A 94 22.06 10.50 -85.18
C THR A 94 23.32 10.04 -84.47
N GLY A 95 24.48 10.61 -84.81
CA GLY A 95 25.74 10.31 -84.12
C GLY A 95 25.72 10.71 -82.66
N THR A 96 25.16 11.88 -82.34
CA THR A 96 24.98 12.32 -80.95
C THR A 96 24.03 11.41 -80.17
N ARG A 97 22.92 10.97 -80.78
CA ARG A 97 22.00 9.98 -80.18
C ARG A 97 22.72 8.68 -79.84
N ASP A 98 23.46 8.10 -80.79
CA ASP A 98 24.16 6.83 -80.60
C ASP A 98 25.21 6.92 -79.48
N GLN A 99 25.89 8.07 -79.38
CA GLN A 99 26.83 8.35 -78.29
C GLN A 99 26.14 8.37 -76.93
N LEU A 100 25.04 9.11 -76.79
CA LEU A 100 24.27 9.21 -75.54
C LEU A 100 23.70 7.85 -75.11
N VAL A 101 23.17 7.06 -76.05
CA VAL A 101 22.68 5.69 -75.80
C VAL A 101 23.80 4.81 -75.24
N ASN A 102 24.98 4.81 -75.86
CA ASN A 102 26.11 4.00 -75.39
C ASN A 102 26.66 4.49 -74.04
N GLN A 103 26.64 5.80 -73.78
CA GLN A 103 27.00 6.37 -72.48
C GLN A 103 26.06 5.89 -71.37
N ILE A 104 24.74 5.97 -71.57
CA ILE A 104 23.76 5.45 -70.61
C ILE A 104 23.99 3.98 -70.32
N LYS A 105 24.23 3.15 -71.35
CA LYS A 105 24.49 1.71 -71.15
C LYS A 105 25.68 1.46 -70.23
N SER A 106 26.81 2.08 -70.56
CA SER A 106 28.04 1.91 -69.77
C SER A 106 27.89 2.43 -68.33
N GLN A 107 27.26 3.59 -68.16
CA GLN A 107 27.06 4.20 -66.85
C GLN A 107 26.05 3.42 -66.00
N ALA A 108 24.98 2.90 -66.61
CA ALA A 108 23.99 2.06 -65.93
C ALA A 108 24.61 0.74 -65.42
N ASP A 109 25.52 0.13 -66.19
CA ASP A 109 26.25 -1.07 -65.75
C ASP A 109 27.22 -0.77 -64.60
N GLN A 110 27.89 0.38 -64.63
CA GLN A 110 28.76 0.84 -63.54
C GLN A 110 27.96 1.06 -62.24
N PHE A 111 26.82 1.74 -62.33
CA PHE A 111 25.92 1.94 -61.19
C PHE A 111 25.40 0.61 -60.65
N PHE A 112 24.94 -0.29 -61.52
CA PHE A 112 24.45 -1.62 -61.12
C PHE A 112 25.52 -2.39 -60.33
N THR A 113 26.75 -2.42 -60.84
CA THR A 113 27.88 -3.10 -60.20
C THR A 113 28.16 -2.55 -58.81
N ALA A 114 28.14 -1.23 -58.65
CA ALA A 114 28.35 -0.57 -57.36
C ALA A 114 27.20 -0.80 -56.35
N ALA A 115 25.97 -0.91 -56.83
CA ALA A 115 24.79 -0.81 -55.98
C ALA A 115 24.06 -2.13 -55.66
N HIS A 116 24.20 -3.17 -56.49
CA HIS A 116 23.34 -4.37 -56.44
C HIS A 116 23.39 -5.14 -55.10
N LEU A 117 24.54 -5.19 -54.41
CA LEU A 117 24.69 -5.93 -53.14
C LEU A 117 24.04 -5.22 -51.95
N TYR A 118 23.86 -3.90 -52.05
CA TYR A 118 23.43 -3.09 -50.92
C TYR A 118 21.91 -3.04 -50.78
N ILE A 119 21.16 -3.23 -51.87
CA ILE A 119 19.69 -3.27 -51.82
C ILE A 119 19.20 -4.45 -50.95
N PRO A 120 19.65 -5.71 -51.16
CA PRO A 120 19.27 -6.84 -50.30
C PRO A 120 19.74 -6.67 -48.84
N TYR A 121 20.95 -6.14 -48.62
CA TYR A 121 21.49 -5.89 -47.28
C TYR A 121 20.61 -4.91 -46.49
N LEU A 122 20.26 -3.78 -47.09
CA LEU A 122 19.39 -2.78 -46.47
C LEU A 122 17.98 -3.30 -46.24
N ALA A 123 17.45 -4.11 -47.17
CA ALA A 123 16.14 -4.73 -47.01
C ALA A 123 16.12 -5.72 -45.83
N TYR A 124 17.18 -6.51 -45.65
CA TYR A 124 17.33 -7.44 -44.54
C TYR A 124 17.38 -6.71 -43.19
N GLN A 125 18.24 -5.69 -43.06
CA GLN A 125 18.38 -4.96 -41.80
C GLN A 125 17.12 -4.19 -41.40
N LYS A 126 16.39 -3.63 -42.36
CA LYS A 126 15.10 -2.96 -42.12
C LYS A 126 14.07 -3.91 -41.49
N GLY A 127 14.05 -5.19 -41.89
CA GLY A 127 13.14 -6.19 -41.34
C GLY A 127 13.45 -6.58 -39.89
N ASP A 128 14.73 -6.78 -39.56
CA ASP A 128 15.17 -7.23 -38.23
C ASP A 128 15.04 -6.11 -37.17
N VAL A 129 15.45 -4.88 -37.51
CA VAL A 129 15.36 -3.73 -36.60
C VAL A 129 13.92 -3.42 -36.22
N GLN A 130 12.99 -3.42 -37.18
CA GLN A 130 11.58 -3.12 -36.90
C GLN A 130 10.93 -4.19 -36.00
N ARG A 131 11.30 -5.45 -36.21
CA ARG A 131 10.82 -6.56 -35.38
C ARG A 131 11.30 -6.43 -33.93
N ASN A 132 12.59 -6.16 -33.73
CA ASN A 132 13.16 -6.03 -32.39
C ASN A 132 12.57 -4.83 -31.62
N ILE A 133 12.30 -3.70 -32.28
CA ILE A 133 11.64 -2.54 -31.66
C ILE A 133 10.22 -2.90 -31.20
N ASN A 134 9.46 -3.63 -32.02
CA ASN A 134 8.10 -4.05 -31.68
C ASN A 134 8.10 -5.02 -30.48
N GLU A 135 9.00 -6.01 -30.47
CA GLU A 135 9.14 -6.97 -29.37
C GLU A 135 9.57 -6.27 -28.06
N LEU A 136 10.51 -5.32 -28.12
CA LEU A 136 10.96 -4.58 -26.95
C LEU A 136 9.86 -3.66 -26.39
N THR A 137 9.15 -2.94 -27.27
CA THR A 137 8.05 -2.04 -26.87
C THR A 137 6.95 -2.82 -26.15
N ARG A 138 6.56 -3.98 -26.70
CA ARG A 138 5.59 -4.89 -26.08
C ARG A 138 6.06 -5.40 -24.72
N SER A 139 7.32 -5.80 -24.60
CA SER A 139 7.88 -6.30 -23.34
C SER A 139 7.89 -5.22 -22.25
N VAL A 140 8.18 -3.96 -22.61
CA VAL A 140 8.12 -2.81 -21.68
C VAL A 140 6.69 -2.52 -21.26
N GLU A 141 5.73 -2.60 -22.18
CA GLU A 141 4.30 -2.38 -21.88
C GLU A 141 3.73 -3.47 -20.95
N GLU A 142 4.03 -4.75 -21.22
CA GLU A 142 3.66 -5.88 -20.36
C GLU A 142 4.29 -5.74 -18.96
N ALA A 143 5.56 -5.34 -18.88
CA ALA A 143 6.22 -5.08 -17.60
C ALA A 143 5.58 -3.91 -16.85
N GLY A 144 5.21 -2.83 -17.54
CA GLY A 144 4.50 -1.69 -16.95
C GLY A 144 3.14 -2.09 -16.36
N GLN A 145 2.36 -2.86 -17.11
CA GLN A 145 1.07 -3.38 -16.63
C GLN A 145 1.22 -4.30 -15.42
N LEU A 146 2.24 -5.16 -15.41
CA LEU A 146 2.51 -6.05 -14.28
C LEU A 146 2.89 -5.27 -13.02
N VAL A 147 3.72 -4.23 -13.15
CA VAL A 147 4.11 -3.35 -12.04
C VAL A 147 2.90 -2.60 -11.48
N ASP A 148 2.07 -2.02 -12.34
CA ASP A 148 0.86 -1.30 -11.90
C ASP A 148 -0.18 -2.24 -11.26
N GLY A 149 -0.35 -3.45 -11.80
CA GLY A 149 -1.20 -4.48 -11.21
C GLY A 149 -0.69 -4.90 -9.83
N THR A 150 0.60 -5.18 -9.71
CA THR A 150 1.23 -5.55 -8.43
C THR A 150 1.12 -4.43 -7.40
N LYS A 151 1.27 -3.16 -7.82
CA LYS A 151 1.12 -2.01 -6.92
C LYS A 151 -0.31 -1.89 -6.39
N LYS A 152 -1.32 -2.08 -7.24
CA LYS A 152 -2.73 -2.10 -6.80
C LYS A 152 -3.01 -3.24 -5.82
N ASP A 153 -2.51 -4.44 -6.11
CA ASP A 153 -2.65 -5.61 -5.24
C ASP A 153 -1.99 -5.39 -3.86
N ILE A 154 -0.81 -4.77 -3.82
CA ILE A 154 -0.13 -4.43 -2.56
C ILE A 154 -0.97 -3.45 -1.74
N GLU A 155 -1.48 -2.39 -2.37
CA GLU A 155 -2.29 -1.38 -1.68
C GLU A 155 -3.60 -1.96 -1.15
N GLN A 156 -4.26 -2.83 -1.93
CA GLN A 156 -5.45 -3.55 -1.49
C GLN A 156 -5.15 -4.46 -0.29
N ARG A 157 -4.13 -5.32 -0.40
CA ARG A 157 -3.73 -6.24 0.70
C ARG A 157 -3.32 -5.48 1.96
N ARG A 158 -2.68 -4.31 1.80
CA ARG A 158 -2.33 -3.44 2.93
C ARG A 158 -3.58 -2.91 3.64
N GLY A 159 -4.62 -2.53 2.89
CA GLY A 159 -5.92 -2.17 3.43
C GLY A 159 -6.57 -3.32 4.20
N GLU A 160 -6.67 -4.49 3.56
CA GLU A 160 -7.24 -5.71 4.18
C GLU A 160 -6.51 -6.11 5.47
N ILE A 161 -5.18 -6.03 5.51
CA ILE A 161 -4.38 -6.28 6.73
C ILE A 161 -4.73 -5.26 7.82
N GLY A 162 -4.90 -3.99 7.45
CA GLY A 162 -5.33 -2.94 8.37
C GLY A 162 -6.66 -3.27 9.05
N ASP A 163 -7.65 -3.66 8.25
CA ASP A 163 -8.98 -4.03 8.73
C ASP A 163 -8.95 -5.27 9.62
N ILE A 164 -8.17 -6.29 9.25
CA ILE A 164 -7.98 -7.50 10.06
C ILE A 164 -7.36 -7.16 11.43
N ILE A 165 -6.35 -6.29 11.47
CA ILE A 165 -5.71 -5.88 12.73
C ILE A 165 -6.72 -5.15 13.63
N VAL A 166 -7.53 -4.25 13.06
CA VAL A 166 -8.58 -3.53 13.81
C VAL A 166 -9.61 -4.51 14.36
N ALA A 167 -10.13 -5.41 13.52
CA ALA A 167 -11.11 -6.41 13.91
C ALA A 167 -10.56 -7.38 14.99
N ALA A 168 -9.31 -7.82 14.87
CA ALA A 168 -8.66 -8.68 15.85
C ALA A 168 -8.49 -7.98 17.21
N ARG A 169 -8.08 -6.69 17.21
CA ARG A 169 -7.99 -5.88 18.44
C ARG A 169 -9.35 -5.68 19.10
N GLU A 170 -10.38 -5.39 18.31
CA GLU A 170 -11.72 -5.17 18.82
C GLU A 170 -12.33 -6.46 19.38
N ALA A 171 -12.14 -7.59 18.71
CA ALA A 171 -12.54 -8.91 19.20
C ALA A 171 -11.82 -9.26 20.52
N ALA A 172 -10.51 -9.06 20.60
CA ALA A 172 -9.73 -9.31 21.81
C ALA A 172 -10.17 -8.42 22.98
N ALA A 173 -10.43 -7.13 22.72
CA ALA A 173 -10.95 -6.21 23.73
C ALA A 173 -12.37 -6.60 24.18
N SER A 174 -13.26 -6.94 23.23
CA SER A 174 -14.65 -7.27 23.53
C SER A 174 -14.79 -8.56 24.32
N VAL A 175 -14.03 -9.61 23.98
CA VAL A 175 -14.07 -10.90 24.69
C VAL A 175 -13.52 -10.77 26.11
N GLY A 176 -12.38 -10.08 26.28
CA GLY A 176 -11.79 -9.86 27.60
C GLY A 176 -12.67 -9.01 28.51
N VAL A 177 -13.20 -7.90 27.99
CA VAL A 177 -14.10 -6.99 28.74
C VAL A 177 -15.38 -7.72 29.16
N ALA A 178 -15.98 -8.52 28.29
CA ALA A 178 -17.17 -9.29 28.63
C ALA A 178 -16.91 -10.33 29.73
N HIS A 179 -15.80 -11.07 29.66
CA HIS A 179 -15.43 -12.06 30.67
C HIS A 179 -15.19 -11.43 32.05
N PHE A 180 -14.34 -10.40 32.12
CA PHE A 180 -14.08 -9.73 33.40
C PHE A 180 -15.32 -9.02 33.95
N THR A 181 -16.17 -8.47 33.08
CA THR A 181 -17.47 -7.93 33.51
C THR A 181 -18.31 -9.02 34.15
N ALA A 182 -18.41 -10.20 33.55
CA ALA A 182 -19.15 -11.33 34.11
C ALA A 182 -18.57 -11.76 35.47
N ASP A 183 -17.26 -11.96 35.56
CA ASP A 183 -16.57 -12.36 36.80
C ASP A 183 -16.81 -11.37 37.94
N PHE A 184 -16.67 -10.07 37.67
CA PHE A 184 -16.91 -9.05 38.69
C PHE A 184 -18.38 -8.99 39.14
N ASN A 185 -19.36 -9.21 38.25
CA ASN A 185 -20.76 -9.29 38.68
C ASN A 185 -21.03 -10.54 39.51
N ALA A 186 -20.50 -11.70 39.10
CA ALA A 186 -20.66 -12.95 39.83
C ALA A 186 -20.08 -12.85 41.25
N GLU A 187 -18.86 -12.29 41.38
CA GLU A 187 -18.26 -12.03 42.68
C GLU A 187 -19.08 -11.00 43.48
N ALA A 188 -19.59 -9.94 42.85
CA ALA A 188 -20.44 -8.97 43.54
C ALA A 188 -21.75 -9.57 44.07
N GLU A 189 -22.38 -10.48 43.34
CA GLU A 189 -23.57 -11.22 43.76
C GLU A 189 -23.25 -12.18 44.91
N ALA A 190 -22.13 -12.91 44.83
CA ALA A 190 -21.67 -13.77 45.92
C ALA A 190 -21.44 -12.98 47.22
N GLN A 191 -20.83 -11.80 47.12
CA GLN A 191 -20.62 -10.90 48.27
C GLN A 191 -21.92 -10.28 48.78
N ASP A 192 -22.89 -9.98 47.91
CA ASP A 192 -24.22 -9.52 48.35
C ASP A 192 -24.98 -10.61 49.11
N LEU A 193 -24.93 -11.87 48.65
CA LEU A 193 -25.50 -13.01 49.36
C LEU A 193 -24.81 -13.23 50.72
N SER A 194 -23.48 -13.09 50.77
CA SER A 194 -22.72 -13.12 52.02
C SER A 194 -23.16 -12.00 52.96
N ALA A 195 -23.30 -10.77 52.46
CA ALA A 195 -23.80 -9.64 53.23
C ALA A 195 -25.21 -9.91 53.78
N GLU A 196 -26.13 -10.44 52.98
CA GLU A 196 -27.48 -10.76 53.44
C GLU A 196 -27.46 -11.80 54.59
N LYS A 197 -26.60 -12.83 54.48
CA LYS A 197 -26.39 -13.79 55.55
C LYS A 197 -25.87 -13.11 56.82
N TRP A 198 -24.85 -12.25 56.72
CA TRP A 198 -24.31 -11.52 57.87
C TRP A 198 -25.32 -10.55 58.49
N LEU A 199 -26.19 -9.94 57.69
CA LEU A 199 -27.27 -9.08 58.19
C LEU A 199 -28.27 -9.90 59.03
N LYS A 200 -28.72 -11.05 58.51
CA LYS A 200 -29.61 -11.97 59.24
C LYS A 200 -28.95 -12.49 60.53
N THR A 201 -27.66 -12.86 60.47
CA THR A 201 -26.89 -13.30 61.64
C THR A 201 -26.75 -12.18 62.68
N THR A 202 -26.49 -10.94 62.24
CA THR A 202 -26.40 -9.77 63.14
C THR A 202 -27.74 -9.49 63.80
N ALA A 203 -28.85 -9.52 63.06
CA ALA A 203 -30.19 -9.35 63.60
C ALA A 203 -30.54 -10.45 64.62
N GLY A 204 -30.19 -11.70 64.33
CA GLY A 204 -30.37 -12.83 65.26
C GLY A 204 -29.56 -12.68 66.54
N LEU A 205 -28.28 -12.30 66.44
CA LEU A 205 -27.41 -12.03 67.59
C LEU A 205 -27.90 -10.85 68.42
N ALA A 206 -28.37 -9.78 67.79
CA ALA A 206 -28.96 -8.64 68.49
C ALA A 206 -30.22 -9.06 69.26
N ALA A 207 -31.12 -9.83 68.64
CA ALA A 207 -32.30 -10.38 69.30
C ALA A 207 -31.92 -11.33 70.46
N ALA A 208 -30.93 -12.19 70.28
CA ALA A 208 -30.41 -13.07 71.32
C ALA A 208 -29.78 -12.28 72.48
N THR A 209 -29.09 -11.17 72.19
CA THR A 209 -28.52 -10.28 73.21
C THR A 209 -29.62 -9.64 74.06
N ILE A 210 -30.68 -9.14 73.41
CA ILE A 210 -31.85 -8.58 74.10
C ILE A 210 -32.55 -9.65 74.93
N LEU A 211 -32.77 -10.85 74.37
CA LEU A 211 -33.42 -11.96 75.08
C LEU A 211 -32.59 -12.41 76.29
N ALA A 212 -31.27 -12.55 76.14
CA ALA A 212 -30.36 -12.91 77.23
C ALA A 212 -30.40 -11.85 78.34
N ALA A 213 -30.40 -10.56 77.98
CA ALA A 213 -30.55 -9.48 78.95
C ALA A 213 -31.88 -9.58 79.73
N LEU A 214 -33.00 -9.85 79.04
CA LEU A 214 -34.30 -10.04 79.68
C LEU A 214 -34.33 -11.27 80.61
N LEU A 215 -33.83 -12.42 80.16
CA LEU A 215 -33.78 -13.64 80.97
C LEU A 215 -32.92 -13.45 82.23
N MET A 216 -31.81 -12.71 82.13
CA MET A 216 -30.95 -12.42 83.28
C MET A 216 -31.63 -11.55 84.34
N VAL A 217 -32.67 -10.78 84.00
CA VAL A 217 -33.48 -10.03 85.00
C VAL A 217 -34.30 -10.99 85.87
N PHE A 218 -34.77 -12.10 85.31
CA PHE A 218 -35.56 -13.11 86.03
C PHE A 218 -34.74 -14.08 86.87
N VAL A 219 -33.41 -13.94 86.92
CA VAL A 219 -32.53 -14.71 87.81
C VAL A 219 -32.30 -13.87 89.09
N PRO A 220 -33.10 -14.08 90.16
CA PRO A 220 -32.99 -13.30 91.38
C PRO A 220 -31.69 -13.61 92.11
N VAL A 221 -31.14 -12.59 92.76
CA VAL A 221 -30.08 -12.78 93.75
C VAL A 221 -30.73 -13.37 94.99
N LYS A 222 -30.21 -14.50 95.51
CA LYS A 222 -30.74 -15.10 96.74
C LYS A 222 -30.62 -14.09 97.90
N PRO A 223 -31.64 -13.94 98.77
CA PRO A 223 -31.62 -12.96 99.86
C PRO A 223 -30.44 -13.13 100.83
N ASP A 224 -29.96 -14.36 100.96
CA ASP A 224 -28.89 -14.84 101.84
C ASP A 224 -27.54 -14.99 101.10
N ALA A 225 -27.42 -14.40 99.90
CA ALA A 225 -26.18 -14.42 99.13
C ALA A 225 -25.06 -13.57 99.77
N THR A 226 -23.87 -14.14 99.87
CA THR A 226 -22.68 -13.42 100.36
C THR A 226 -22.18 -12.41 99.32
N THR A 227 -21.57 -11.30 99.73
CA THR A 227 -21.02 -10.27 98.83
C THR A 227 -20.19 -10.82 97.64
N PRO A 228 -19.29 -11.81 97.82
CA PRO A 228 -18.55 -12.41 96.70
C PRO A 228 -19.44 -13.12 95.68
N GLN A 229 -20.53 -13.77 96.11
CA GLN A 229 -21.47 -14.47 95.21
C GLN A 229 -22.27 -13.47 94.36
N VAL A 230 -22.64 -12.33 94.94
CA VAL A 230 -23.31 -11.24 94.21
C VAL A 230 -22.38 -10.66 93.13
N ILE A 231 -21.10 -10.41 93.49
CA ILE A 231 -20.09 -9.90 92.55
C ILE A 231 -19.83 -10.91 91.42
N GLN A 232 -19.75 -12.20 91.73
CA GLN A 232 -19.57 -13.24 90.72
C GLN A 232 -20.75 -13.30 89.73
N LEU A 233 -21.99 -13.24 90.24
CA LEU A 233 -23.19 -13.27 89.40
C LEU A 233 -23.31 -12.01 88.54
N PHE A 234 -22.94 -10.84 89.06
CA PHE A 234 -22.92 -9.61 88.28
C PHE A 234 -21.85 -9.66 87.19
N THR A 235 -20.63 -10.08 87.53
CA THR A 235 -19.51 -10.21 86.60
C THR A 235 -19.84 -11.17 85.47
N SER A 236 -20.45 -12.33 85.76
CA SER A 236 -20.83 -13.29 84.72
C SER A 236 -21.88 -12.74 83.76
N LYS A 237 -22.89 -12.01 84.26
CA LYS A 237 -23.88 -11.32 83.42
C LYS A 237 -23.22 -10.28 82.50
N VAL A 238 -22.31 -9.46 83.02
CA VAL A 238 -21.56 -8.46 82.25
C VAL A 238 -20.68 -9.12 81.18
N VAL A 239 -19.96 -10.20 81.52
CA VAL A 239 -19.09 -10.91 80.57
C VAL A 239 -19.91 -11.53 79.44
N ILE A 240 -21.04 -12.19 79.75
CA ILE A 240 -21.90 -12.81 78.72
C ILE A 240 -22.50 -11.74 77.80
N LEU A 241 -23.05 -10.65 78.35
CA LEU A 241 -23.61 -9.56 77.54
C LEU A 241 -22.53 -8.85 76.73
N GLY A 242 -21.35 -8.63 77.31
CA GLY A 242 -20.20 -8.05 76.60
C GLY A 242 -19.75 -8.91 75.42
N LEU A 243 -19.70 -10.24 75.59
CA LEU A 243 -19.36 -11.18 74.52
C LEU A 243 -20.42 -11.17 73.40
N LEU A 244 -21.71 -11.19 73.74
CA LEU A 244 -22.79 -11.13 72.75
C LEU A 244 -22.82 -9.79 72.00
N PHE A 245 -22.60 -8.68 72.71
CA PHE A 245 -22.53 -7.35 72.13
C PHE A 245 -21.35 -7.20 71.17
N THR A 246 -20.15 -7.63 71.58
CA THR A 246 -18.96 -7.61 70.71
C THR A 246 -19.12 -8.53 69.50
N ALA A 247 -19.71 -9.72 69.65
CA ALA A 247 -20.04 -10.60 68.54
C ALA A 247 -21.02 -9.94 67.54
N THR A 248 -22.01 -9.19 68.04
CA THR A 248 -22.95 -8.42 67.21
C THR A 248 -22.23 -7.34 66.41
N ILE A 249 -21.33 -6.58 67.04
CA ILE A 249 -20.52 -5.56 66.36
C ILE A 249 -19.64 -6.21 65.27
N TRP A 250 -19.01 -7.35 65.57
CA TRP A 250 -18.17 -8.06 64.62
C TRP A 250 -18.96 -8.49 63.37
N CYS A 251 -20.15 -9.06 63.55
CA CYS A 251 -21.02 -9.43 62.44
C CYS A 251 -21.43 -8.21 61.60
N GLY A 252 -21.73 -7.07 62.25
CA GLY A 252 -22.01 -5.81 61.57
C GLY A 252 -20.84 -5.28 60.74
N ARG A 253 -19.59 -5.43 61.24
CA ARG A 253 -18.37 -5.08 60.46
C ARG A 253 -18.22 -5.98 59.24
N LEU A 254 -18.49 -7.28 59.38
CA LEU A 254 -18.39 -8.22 58.28
C LEU A 254 -19.46 -8.01 57.20
N TYR A 255 -20.68 -7.62 57.60
CA TYR A 255 -21.71 -7.12 56.68
C TYR A 255 -21.22 -5.91 55.87
N LYS A 256 -20.67 -4.89 56.54
CA LYS A 256 -20.15 -3.70 55.88
C LYS A 256 -19.01 -4.02 54.91
N ALA A 257 -18.10 -4.92 55.28
CA ALA A 257 -17.01 -5.36 54.41
C ALA A 257 -17.52 -6.10 53.16
N ALA A 258 -18.47 -7.02 53.31
CA ALA A 258 -19.07 -7.73 52.17
C ALA A 258 -19.82 -6.77 51.23
N ARG A 259 -20.57 -5.80 51.77
CA ARG A 259 -21.23 -4.74 50.97
C ARG A 259 -20.24 -3.83 50.26
N HIS A 260 -19.12 -3.49 50.90
CA HIS A 260 -18.05 -2.74 50.27
C HIS A 260 -17.48 -3.47 49.06
N GLN A 261 -17.15 -4.75 49.23
CA GLN A 261 -16.60 -5.56 48.15
C GLN A 261 -17.59 -5.74 47.00
N SER A 262 -18.87 -5.97 47.30
CA SER A 262 -19.92 -6.03 46.28
C SER A 262 -20.04 -4.72 45.51
N ALA A 263 -20.06 -3.57 46.20
CA ALA A 263 -20.14 -2.25 45.56
C ALA A 263 -18.94 -1.97 44.65
N ILE A 264 -17.71 -2.28 45.10
CA ILE A 264 -16.50 -2.14 44.28
C ILE A 264 -16.56 -3.01 43.03
N ASN A 265 -16.94 -4.28 43.17
CA ASN A 265 -16.99 -5.18 42.04
C ASN A 265 -18.08 -4.79 41.03
N LYS A 266 -19.25 -4.31 41.48
CA LYS A 266 -20.26 -3.72 40.58
C LYS A 266 -19.73 -2.48 39.86
N HIS A 267 -19.01 -1.61 40.56
CA HIS A 267 -18.39 -0.45 39.94
C HIS A 267 -17.38 -0.86 38.85
N ARG A 268 -16.50 -1.84 39.13
CA ARG A 268 -15.56 -2.38 38.15
C ARG A 268 -16.26 -2.97 36.92
N ALA A 269 -17.31 -3.76 37.13
CA ALA A 269 -18.11 -4.31 36.04
C ALA A 269 -18.78 -3.20 35.20
N ASN A 270 -19.29 -2.15 35.84
CA ASN A 270 -19.92 -1.03 35.15
C ASN A 270 -18.89 -0.17 34.40
N ALA A 271 -17.70 0.04 34.96
CA ALA A 271 -16.60 0.72 34.30
C ALA A 271 -16.17 -0.03 33.02
N LEU A 272 -16.06 -1.36 33.08
CA LEU A 272 -15.77 -2.21 31.93
C LEU A 272 -16.85 -2.16 30.84
N ARG A 273 -18.14 -2.23 31.21
CA ARG A 273 -19.25 -2.06 30.26
C ARG A 273 -19.20 -0.70 29.56
N THR A 274 -18.95 0.34 30.35
CA THR A 274 -18.91 1.73 29.90
C THR A 274 -17.68 1.97 29.00
N PHE A 275 -16.53 1.36 29.32
CA PHE A 275 -15.36 1.32 28.46
C PHE A 275 -15.66 0.72 27.09
N GLN A 276 -16.39 -0.40 27.03
CA GLN A 276 -16.76 -1.01 25.76
C GLN A 276 -17.65 -0.08 24.92
N ALA A 277 -18.60 0.62 25.55
CA ALA A 277 -19.46 1.58 24.86
C ALA A 277 -18.66 2.80 24.34
N PHE A 278 -17.79 3.38 25.17
CA PHE A 278 -17.00 4.55 24.79
C PHE A 278 -15.88 4.24 23.78
N THR A 279 -15.22 3.10 23.89
CA THR A 279 -14.20 2.71 22.90
C THR A 279 -14.78 2.43 21.53
N LYS A 280 -16.00 1.90 21.46
CA LYS A 280 -16.74 1.74 20.20
C LYS A 280 -17.22 3.06 19.62
N ALA A 281 -17.57 4.02 20.46
CA ALA A 281 -18.06 5.34 20.03
C ALA A 281 -16.95 6.35 19.69
N ALA A 282 -15.71 6.13 20.14
CA ALA A 282 -14.60 7.04 19.93
C ALA A 282 -14.10 7.01 18.48
N SER A 283 -14.03 8.20 17.86
CA SER A 283 -13.66 8.41 16.46
C SER A 283 -12.15 8.38 16.18
N ASP A 284 -11.33 8.63 17.20
CA ASP A 284 -9.87 8.73 17.07
C ASP A 284 -9.13 7.97 18.17
N ASP A 285 -7.85 7.68 17.91
CA ASP A 285 -7.00 6.89 18.81
C ASP A 285 -6.65 7.63 20.10
N ALA A 286 -6.65 8.96 20.11
CA ALA A 286 -6.38 9.73 21.33
C ALA A 286 -7.56 9.62 22.31
N ALA A 287 -8.78 9.71 21.82
CA ALA A 287 -9.99 9.48 22.59
C ALA A 287 -10.07 8.05 23.13
N ARG A 288 -9.76 7.03 22.31
CA ARG A 288 -9.69 5.63 22.76
C ARG A 288 -8.65 5.41 23.86
N ASN A 289 -7.47 6.01 23.73
CA ASN A 289 -6.41 5.91 24.74
C ASN A 289 -6.78 6.62 26.05
N ALA A 290 -7.44 7.78 25.99
CA ALA A 290 -7.91 8.50 27.17
C ALA A 290 -8.96 7.68 27.93
N VAL A 291 -9.93 7.09 27.21
CA VAL A 291 -10.96 6.21 27.79
C VAL A 291 -10.33 4.97 28.42
N LEU A 292 -9.34 4.35 27.79
CA LEU A 292 -8.60 3.22 28.36
C LEU A 292 -7.89 3.58 29.66
N MET A 293 -7.21 4.73 29.70
CA MET A 293 -6.47 5.17 30.88
C MET A 293 -7.41 5.46 32.06
N GLU A 294 -8.51 6.19 31.82
CA GLU A 294 -9.47 6.51 32.87
C GLU A 294 -10.21 5.27 33.37
N THR A 295 -10.57 4.35 32.47
CA THR A 295 -11.15 3.05 32.84
C THR A 295 -10.20 2.23 33.69
N THR A 296 -8.93 2.16 33.30
CA THR A 296 -7.89 1.44 34.06
C THR A 296 -7.77 2.03 35.47
N LYS A 297 -7.71 3.35 35.58
CA LYS A 297 -7.70 4.05 36.86
C LYS A 297 -8.94 3.72 37.69
N SER A 298 -10.13 3.73 37.08
CA SER A 298 -11.40 3.40 37.74
C SER A 298 -11.50 1.96 38.24
N ILE A 299 -10.86 0.99 37.56
CA ILE A 299 -10.89 -0.43 37.96
C ILE A 299 -9.93 -0.71 39.12
N PHE A 300 -8.74 -0.12 39.05
CA PHE A 300 -7.66 -0.41 40.00
C PHE A 300 -7.60 0.55 41.19
N ALA A 301 -8.27 1.71 41.13
CA ALA A 301 -8.35 2.62 42.26
C ALA A 301 -9.16 2.01 43.41
N ILE A 302 -8.63 2.16 44.63
CA ILE A 302 -9.35 1.83 45.86
C ILE A 302 -10.33 2.98 46.13
N THR A 303 -11.59 2.80 45.70
CA THR A 303 -12.63 3.83 45.81
C THR A 303 -13.44 3.65 47.09
N PRO A 304 -13.68 4.72 47.87
CA PRO A 304 -14.56 4.63 49.03
C PRO A 304 -16.00 4.30 48.59
N SER A 305 -16.55 3.20 49.09
CA SER A 305 -17.94 2.81 48.80
C SER A 305 -18.97 3.38 49.79
N GLY A 306 -18.52 4.07 50.84
CA GLY A 306 -19.36 4.54 51.94
C GLY A 306 -19.69 3.49 53.01
N TYR A 307 -19.33 2.21 52.81
CA TYR A 307 -19.54 1.16 53.80
C TYR A 307 -18.39 1.00 54.81
N LEU A 308 -17.19 1.43 54.44
CA LEU A 308 -16.00 1.42 55.30
C LEU A 308 -15.48 2.85 55.44
N GLU A 309 -15.14 3.24 56.67
CA GLU A 309 -14.42 4.49 56.93
C GLU A 309 -12.96 4.30 56.49
N ASN A 310 -12.47 5.22 55.66
CA ASN A 310 -11.08 5.20 55.23
C ASN A 310 -10.18 5.71 56.37
N GLU A 311 -9.71 4.82 57.24
CA GLU A 311 -8.49 5.09 57.98
C GLU A 311 -7.32 5.02 56.97
N SER A 312 -6.94 6.19 56.46
CA SER A 312 -5.76 6.42 55.61
C SER A 312 -5.80 5.70 54.25
N ALA A 313 -6.56 6.25 53.30
CA ALA A 313 -6.23 6.02 51.89
C ALA A 313 -5.09 7.01 51.51
N PRO A 314 -3.82 6.57 51.35
CA PRO A 314 -2.87 7.38 50.61
C PRO A 314 -3.42 7.46 49.18
N ASP A 315 -3.55 8.68 48.67
CA ASP A 315 -4.01 9.05 47.33
C ASP A 315 -3.75 7.96 46.27
N GLY A 316 -4.74 7.07 46.10
CA GLY A 316 -4.58 5.73 45.52
C GLY A 316 -4.64 5.69 44.00
N GLY A 317 -4.28 6.78 43.33
CA GLY A 317 -4.40 6.92 41.88
C GLY A 317 -3.10 7.18 41.11
N LEU A 318 -2.00 7.58 41.78
CA LEU A 318 -0.85 8.19 41.09
C LEU A 318 0.32 7.24 40.81
N LYS A 319 0.51 6.15 41.55
CA LYS A 319 1.77 5.38 41.47
C LYS A 319 1.88 4.37 40.33
N ILE A 320 0.78 3.87 39.77
CA ILE A 320 0.85 2.83 38.71
C ILE A 320 1.04 3.46 37.31
N VAL A 321 0.45 4.64 37.08
CA VAL A 321 0.56 5.36 35.79
C VAL A 321 1.96 5.95 35.60
N GLU A 322 2.63 6.38 36.67
CA GLU A 322 4.02 6.85 36.60
C GLU A 322 4.99 5.72 36.22
N VAL A 323 4.81 4.50 36.73
CA VAL A 323 5.68 3.35 36.42
C VAL A 323 5.59 2.95 34.94
N VAL A 324 4.39 2.98 34.33
CA VAL A 324 4.20 2.65 32.91
C VAL A 324 4.71 3.78 31.99
N LYS A 325 4.58 5.05 32.40
CA LYS A 325 5.11 6.20 31.68
C LYS A 325 6.65 6.25 31.71
N HIS A 326 7.28 5.89 32.82
CA HIS A 326 8.74 5.80 32.91
C HIS A 326 9.31 4.61 32.11
N ALA A 327 8.61 3.48 32.04
CA ALA A 327 9.02 2.35 31.22
C ALA A 327 8.99 2.66 29.72
N THR A 328 7.98 3.41 29.25
CA THR A 328 7.89 3.81 27.84
C THR A 328 8.85 4.94 27.47
N GLN A 329 9.12 5.89 28.37
CA GLN A 329 10.16 6.92 28.17
C GLN A 329 11.58 6.35 28.17
N ALA A 330 11.87 5.34 29.00
CA ALA A 330 13.18 4.69 29.02
C ALA A 330 13.48 3.89 27.74
N VAL A 331 12.46 3.36 27.07
CA VAL A 331 12.60 2.65 25.78
C VAL A 331 12.75 3.63 24.61
N ALA A 332 12.17 4.83 24.70
CA ALA A 332 12.30 5.88 23.68
C ALA A 332 13.66 6.60 23.71
N SER A 333 14.36 6.63 24.85
CA SER A 333 15.69 7.24 24.99
C SER A 333 16.85 6.32 24.63
N VAL A 334 16.59 5.09 24.16
CA VAL A 334 17.60 4.08 23.78
C VAL A 334 17.68 3.90 22.24
N LYS A 335 17.09 4.82 21.47
CA LYS A 335 17.31 4.94 20.03
C LYS A 335 18.02 6.24 19.67
#